data_AF-A0A2V8MHT6-F1
#
_entry.id   AF-A0A2V8MHT6-F1
#
_cell.length_a   1.000
_cell.length_b   1.000
_cell.length_c   1.000
_cell.angle_alpha   90.00
_cell.angle_beta   90.00
_cell.angle_gamma   90.00
#
_symmetry.space_group_name_H-M   'P 1'
#
loop_
_entity.id
_entity.type
_entity.pdbx_description
1 polymer ?
#
loop_
_entity_poly.entity_id
_entity_poly.type
_entity_poly.pdbx_seq_one_letter_code
_entity_poly.pdbx_strand_id
1 'polypeptide(L)'
;MERHGTRRRAQYLRIGCHGHRSVAHNVWARWHAVHEHQRSRIADCAGKTVRLRDDGSIPDDNPFVGRAGFKPGIFTSGHRNGHGLAVNPETGDLWETEQGPNGGDELNVLRAGRNYGWPLVSYGRDYWGALISAHPFRPGMEDPTIVWLPSIGLTGMTFYTGERFPHWKRNLFVGGLREGGIPGTGQIQRIVFNERWEELRREPMLMELKQRIRDVRQGPDGLLYVLTAEEDGALLRIEPR
;
A
#
# COMPACT_ATOMS: atom_id res chain seq x y z
N MET A 1 -45.35 21.29 -2.11
CA MET A 1 -44.91 20.28 -3.11
C MET A 1 -43.55 19.78 -2.69
N GLU A 2 -43.56 18.67 -1.94
CA GLU A 2 -42.38 18.02 -1.37
C GLU A 2 -41.57 17.33 -2.46
N ARG A 3 -40.24 17.50 -2.43
CA ARG A 3 -39.31 16.73 -3.26
C ARG A 3 -38.91 15.48 -2.48
N HIS A 4 -39.43 14.32 -2.89
CA HIS A 4 -38.96 13.03 -2.42
C HIS A 4 -37.57 12.72 -3.00
N GLY A 5 -36.53 12.95 -2.19
CA GLY A 5 -35.18 12.44 -2.44
C GLY A 5 -35.01 11.07 -1.79
N THR A 6 -35.17 9.99 -2.57
CA THR A 6 -34.88 8.63 -2.11
C THR A 6 -33.35 8.43 -2.06
N ARG A 7 -32.76 8.53 -0.87
CA ARG A 7 -31.36 8.14 -0.63
C ARG A 7 -31.24 6.62 -0.81
N ARG A 8 -30.68 6.16 -1.93
CA ARG A 8 -30.24 4.76 -2.06
C ARG A 8 -29.00 4.56 -1.19
N ARG A 9 -29.16 3.81 -0.09
CA ARG A 9 -28.05 3.28 0.70
C ARG A 9 -27.24 2.33 -0.17
N ALA A 10 -25.95 2.59 -0.36
CA ALA A 10 -25.03 1.59 -0.91
C ALA A 10 -24.87 0.49 0.14
N GLN A 11 -25.56 -0.63 -0.06
CA GLN A 11 -25.30 -1.88 0.62
C GLN A 11 -24.03 -2.48 -0.01
N TYR A 12 -22.92 -2.49 0.72
CA TYR A 12 -21.80 -3.36 0.35
C TYR A 12 -21.96 -4.68 1.11
N LEU A 13 -22.50 -5.71 0.45
CA LEU A 13 -22.15 -7.11 0.73
C LEU A 13 -22.59 -8.07 -0.39
N ARG A 14 -21.68 -9.04 -0.65
CA ARG A 14 -21.77 -10.32 -1.39
C ARG A 14 -21.69 -10.29 -2.92
N ILE A 15 -20.56 -10.79 -3.41
CA ILE A 15 -20.51 -11.70 -4.57
C ILE A 15 -19.57 -12.86 -4.19
N GLY A 16 -20.01 -14.10 -4.42
CA GLY A 16 -19.21 -15.31 -4.25
C GLY A 16 -19.10 -16.11 -5.55
N CYS A 17 -18.20 -17.11 -5.51
CA CYS A 17 -17.88 -18.17 -6.49
C CYS A 17 -17.03 -17.76 -7.71
N HIS A 18 -15.98 -18.45 -8.16
CA HIS A 18 -15.38 -19.78 -7.91
C HIS A 18 -13.88 -19.75 -8.37
N GLY A 19 -13.01 -20.63 -7.83
CA GLY A 19 -11.82 -21.12 -8.56
C GLY A 19 -10.41 -20.76 -8.06
N HIS A 20 -10.03 -21.16 -6.84
CA HIS A 20 -8.78 -21.81 -6.42
C HIS A 20 -8.67 -21.63 -4.90
N ARG A 21 -8.73 -22.74 -4.14
CA ARG A 21 -8.55 -22.72 -2.69
C ARG A 21 -7.09 -22.34 -2.39
N SER A 22 -6.83 -21.07 -2.11
CA SER A 22 -5.70 -20.70 -1.24
C SER A 22 -6.24 -20.66 0.19
N VAL A 23 -5.59 -21.41 1.07
CA VAL A 23 -5.93 -21.44 2.48
C VAL A 23 -5.36 -20.17 3.11
N ALA A 24 -6.15 -19.09 3.15
CA ALA A 24 -5.93 -17.96 4.06
C ALA A 24 -7.21 -17.11 4.14
N HIS A 25 -8.10 -17.45 5.09
CA HIS A 25 -9.28 -16.67 5.46
C HIS A 25 -8.89 -15.41 6.26
N ASN A 26 -8.03 -14.56 5.71
CA ASN A 26 -7.54 -13.34 6.37
C ASN A 26 -7.89 -12.10 5.54
N VAL A 27 -8.43 -11.07 6.20
CA VAL A 27 -8.66 -9.73 5.65
C VAL A 27 -7.68 -8.77 6.32
N TRP A 28 -7.01 -7.97 5.48
CA TRP A 28 -6.05 -6.97 5.92
C TRP A 28 -6.67 -5.58 5.79
N ALA A 29 -6.66 -4.81 6.87
CA ALA A 29 -7.17 -3.45 6.90
C ALA A 29 -6.09 -2.50 7.43
N ARG A 30 -6.10 -1.25 6.97
CA ARG A 30 -5.17 -0.21 7.39
C ARG A 30 -5.92 0.95 8.01
N TRP A 31 -5.29 1.59 8.99
CA TRP A 31 -5.81 2.78 9.65
C TRP A 31 -4.74 3.87 9.68
N HIS A 32 -5.04 4.99 9.04
CA HIS A 32 -4.12 6.10 8.85
C HIS A 32 -3.86 6.88 10.15
N ALA A 33 -2.63 7.35 10.35
CA ALA A 33 -2.35 8.40 11.32
C ALA A 33 -2.83 9.75 10.75
N VAL A 34 -3.77 10.40 11.43
CA VAL A 34 -4.52 11.53 10.85
C VAL A 34 -3.75 12.86 10.97
N HIS A 35 -2.69 12.98 11.81
CA HIS A 35 -1.87 14.20 11.90
C HIS A 35 -0.37 13.94 11.83
N GLU A 36 0.35 14.92 11.27
CA GLU A 36 1.78 14.94 10.93
C GLU A 36 2.75 14.59 12.08
N HIS A 37 2.28 14.74 13.33
CA HIS A 37 3.05 14.42 14.54
C HIS A 37 2.34 13.46 15.50
N GLN A 38 1.33 12.70 15.07
CA GLN A 38 0.73 11.71 15.98
C GLN A 38 1.73 10.60 16.29
N ARG A 39 2.17 10.56 17.54
CA ARG A 39 2.76 9.35 18.12
C ARG A 39 1.71 8.26 18.05
N SER A 40 2.01 7.16 17.33
CA SER A 40 1.21 5.95 17.36
C SER A 40 1.00 5.55 18.84
N ARG A 41 -0.23 5.64 19.34
CA ARG A 41 -0.54 5.11 20.67
C ARG A 41 -0.83 3.63 20.49
N ILE A 42 -0.23 2.80 21.32
CA ILE A 42 -0.45 1.35 21.29
C ILE A 42 -1.94 0.96 21.44
N ALA A 43 -2.73 1.85 22.06
CA ALA A 43 -4.16 1.68 22.29
C ALA A 43 -5.06 2.04 21.10
N ASP A 44 -4.52 2.58 20.00
CA ASP A 44 -5.28 2.89 18.78
C ASP A 44 -4.73 2.17 17.53
N CYS A 45 -5.49 2.23 16.43
CA CYS A 45 -5.10 1.62 15.17
C CYS A 45 -4.29 2.57 14.28
N ALA A 46 -4.04 3.82 14.68
CA ALA A 46 -3.34 4.77 13.83
C ALA A 46 -1.91 4.31 13.57
N GLY A 47 -1.50 4.26 12.31
CA GLY A 47 -0.18 3.77 11.92
C GLY A 47 0.01 2.29 12.23
N LYS A 48 -1.03 1.48 11.94
CA LYS A 48 -1.05 0.02 12.07
C LYS A 48 -1.58 -0.63 10.80
N THR A 49 -1.04 -1.80 10.49
CA THR A 49 -1.75 -2.80 9.67
C THR A 49 -2.46 -3.77 10.61
N VAL A 50 -3.72 -4.06 10.32
CA VAL A 50 -4.62 -4.90 11.11
C VAL A 50 -4.92 -6.19 10.33
N ARG A 51 -4.89 -7.33 11.01
CA ARG A 51 -5.28 -8.63 10.48
C ARG A 51 -6.59 -9.08 11.14
N LEU A 52 -7.59 -9.34 10.32
CA LEU A 52 -8.87 -9.91 10.71
C LEU A 52 -9.10 -11.22 9.95
N ARG A 53 -10.03 -12.04 10.40
CA ARG A 53 -10.62 -13.11 9.60
C ARG A 53 -11.61 -12.52 8.58
N ASP A 54 -12.05 -13.33 7.62
CA ASP A 54 -13.05 -12.94 6.62
C ASP A 54 -14.42 -12.58 7.20
N ASP A 55 -14.77 -13.16 8.36
CA ASP A 55 -15.94 -12.80 9.16
C ASP A 55 -15.73 -11.53 10.02
N GLY A 56 -14.55 -10.92 9.98
CA GLY A 56 -14.17 -9.74 10.76
C GLY A 56 -13.72 -10.03 12.19
N SER A 57 -13.71 -11.30 12.64
CA SER A 57 -13.18 -11.69 13.94
C SER A 57 -11.65 -11.55 13.99
N ILE A 58 -11.07 -11.54 15.19
CA ILE A 58 -9.62 -11.39 15.38
C ILE A 58 -8.97 -12.78 15.40
N PRO A 59 -7.99 -13.06 14.52
CA PRO A 59 -7.22 -14.29 14.58
C PRO A 59 -6.52 -14.45 15.93
N ASP A 60 -6.64 -15.63 16.54
CA ASP A 60 -6.05 -15.90 17.86
C ASP A 60 -4.52 -15.95 17.82
N ASP A 61 -3.95 -16.17 16.63
CA ASP A 61 -2.52 -16.13 16.32
C ASP A 61 -2.00 -14.72 15.98
N ASN A 62 -2.82 -13.68 16.16
CA ASN A 62 -2.33 -12.31 15.97
C ASN A 62 -1.25 -11.96 17.01
N PRO A 63 -0.20 -11.22 16.61
CA PRO A 63 1.02 -11.03 17.41
C PRO A 63 0.83 -10.22 18.69
N PHE A 64 -0.31 -9.53 18.82
CA PHE A 64 -0.62 -8.69 19.98
C PHE A 64 -1.82 -9.18 20.79
N VAL A 65 -2.35 -10.37 20.50
CA VAL A 65 -3.42 -10.98 21.31
C VAL A 65 -2.89 -11.21 22.74
N GLY A 66 -3.69 -10.80 23.72
CA GLY A 66 -3.33 -10.91 25.15
C GLY A 66 -2.24 -9.96 25.64
N ARG A 67 -1.66 -9.12 24.77
CA ARG A 67 -0.61 -8.17 25.17
C ARG A 67 -1.21 -6.87 25.69
N ALA A 68 -0.97 -6.59 26.97
CA ALA A 68 -1.45 -5.36 27.61
C ALA A 68 -1.04 -4.11 26.82
N GLY A 69 -2.01 -3.20 26.62
CA GLY A 69 -1.81 -1.94 25.93
C GLY A 69 -1.92 -2.01 24.40
N PHE A 70 -2.00 -3.18 23.77
CA PHE A 70 -2.20 -3.31 22.33
C PHE A 70 -3.62 -3.76 21.98
N LYS A 71 -4.13 -3.29 20.84
CA LYS A 71 -5.34 -3.87 20.25
C LYS A 71 -5.01 -5.24 19.63
N PRO A 72 -5.81 -6.29 19.88
CA PRO A 72 -5.50 -7.65 19.44
C PRO A 72 -5.56 -7.84 17.91
N GLY A 73 -6.24 -6.94 17.18
CA GLY A 73 -6.28 -6.95 15.72
C GLY A 73 -4.99 -6.47 15.05
N ILE A 74 -4.07 -5.84 15.78
CA ILE A 74 -2.85 -5.28 15.20
C ILE A 74 -1.97 -6.43 14.67
N PHE A 75 -1.41 -6.24 13.48
CA PHE A 75 -0.41 -7.13 12.89
C PHE A 75 0.98 -6.49 12.91
N THR A 76 1.09 -5.25 12.43
CA THR A 76 2.33 -4.46 12.44
C THR A 76 2.06 -3.03 12.92
N SER A 77 3.14 -2.34 13.29
CA SER A 77 3.08 -0.97 13.80
C SER A 77 4.19 -0.08 13.24
N GLY A 78 4.15 1.20 13.54
CA GLY A 78 5.18 2.15 13.10
C GLY A 78 5.01 2.58 11.65
N HIS A 79 3.77 2.64 11.18
CA HIS A 79 3.42 3.12 9.85
C HIS A 79 3.00 4.58 9.91
N ARG A 80 3.33 5.36 8.88
CA ARG A 80 2.82 6.71 8.64
C ARG A 80 1.50 6.64 7.89
N ASN A 81 1.56 6.29 6.60
CA ASN A 81 0.43 6.40 5.68
C ASN A 81 0.42 5.29 4.62
N GLY A 82 0.09 4.05 5.02
CA GLY A 82 -0.01 2.90 4.12
C GLY A 82 -1.18 2.96 3.12
N HIS A 83 -0.92 2.73 1.83
CA HIS A 83 -1.90 2.81 0.71
C HIS A 83 -2.10 1.51 -0.06
N GLY A 84 -1.05 0.79 -0.40
CA GLY A 84 -1.12 -0.46 -1.16
C GLY A 84 -0.90 -1.66 -0.24
N LEU A 85 -1.60 -2.76 -0.48
CA LEU A 85 -1.31 -4.07 0.12
C LEU A 85 -1.46 -5.11 -0.97
N ALA A 86 -0.46 -5.98 -1.12
CA ALA A 86 -0.48 -7.09 -2.05
C ALA A 86 0.27 -8.27 -1.45
N VAL A 87 -0.28 -9.46 -1.62
CA VAL A 87 0.43 -10.69 -1.28
C VAL A 87 1.35 -11.04 -2.44
N ASN A 88 2.62 -11.25 -2.14
CA ASN A 88 3.57 -11.77 -3.10
C ASN A 88 3.13 -13.19 -3.51
N PRO A 89 2.86 -13.44 -4.80
CA PRO A 89 2.26 -14.70 -5.24
C PRO A 89 3.21 -15.90 -5.10
N GLU A 90 4.52 -15.67 -5.00
CA GLU A 90 5.50 -16.74 -4.88
C GLU A 90 5.88 -17.04 -3.42
N THR A 91 6.03 -16.01 -2.58
CA THR A 91 6.46 -16.20 -1.18
C THR A 91 5.31 -16.24 -0.19
N GLY A 92 4.13 -15.73 -0.56
CA GLY A 92 3.00 -15.53 0.35
C GLY A 92 3.17 -14.34 1.30
N ASP A 93 4.26 -13.57 1.15
CA ASP A 93 4.53 -12.42 2.00
C ASP A 93 3.56 -11.27 1.72
N LEU A 94 3.14 -10.57 2.77
CA LEU A 94 2.33 -9.35 2.63
C LEU A 94 3.25 -8.16 2.39
N TRP A 95 3.11 -7.48 1.26
CA TRP A 95 3.84 -6.25 0.95
C TRP A 95 2.91 -5.06 1.12
N GLU A 96 3.48 -3.90 1.47
CA GLU A 96 2.78 -2.63 1.66
C GLU A 96 3.52 -1.48 0.96
N THR A 97 2.79 -0.58 0.30
CA THR A 97 3.31 0.75 -0.05
C THR A 97 2.86 1.79 0.97
N GLU A 98 3.76 2.69 1.33
CA GLU A 98 3.54 3.73 2.32
C GLU A 98 4.03 5.10 1.83
N GLN A 99 3.26 6.15 2.10
CA GLN A 99 3.69 7.52 1.82
C GLN A 99 4.48 8.11 2.99
N GLY A 100 5.69 8.58 2.68
CA GLY A 100 6.52 9.39 3.55
C GLY A 100 6.04 10.85 3.63
N PRO A 101 6.73 11.69 4.41
CA PRO A 101 6.51 13.14 4.44
C PRO A 101 7.05 13.80 3.16
N ASN A 102 7.99 14.75 3.23
CA ASN A 102 8.68 15.24 2.04
C ASN A 102 9.83 14.29 1.69
N GLY A 103 9.55 13.34 0.80
CA GLY A 103 10.42 12.19 0.55
C GLY A 103 10.19 11.04 1.54
N GLY A 104 10.83 9.91 1.31
CA GLY A 104 10.77 8.75 2.20
C GLY A 104 9.49 7.93 2.03
N ASP A 105 8.95 7.88 0.82
CA ASP A 105 7.94 6.87 0.46
C ASP A 105 8.60 5.48 0.49
N GLU A 106 7.88 4.46 0.92
CA GLU A 106 8.43 3.14 1.23
C GLU A 106 7.63 2.00 0.62
N LEU A 107 8.34 0.92 0.28
CA LEU A 107 7.79 -0.41 0.02
C LEU A 107 8.30 -1.35 1.12
N ASN A 108 7.38 -1.92 1.88
CA ASN A 108 7.64 -2.70 3.07
C ASN A 108 7.17 -4.14 2.89
N VAL A 109 7.95 -5.12 3.37
CA VAL A 109 7.46 -6.49 3.56
C VAL A 109 7.02 -6.65 4.99
N LEU A 110 5.72 -6.85 5.20
CA LEU A 110 5.08 -6.88 6.51
C LEU A 110 5.34 -8.20 7.26
N ARG A 111 5.82 -8.08 8.49
CA ARG A 111 6.19 -9.20 9.37
C ARG A 111 5.45 -9.09 10.70
N ALA A 112 4.81 -10.19 11.13
CA ALA A 112 3.98 -10.20 12.33
C ALA A 112 4.72 -9.62 13.57
N GLY A 113 4.08 -8.68 14.25
CA GLY A 113 4.57 -8.08 15.49
C GLY A 113 5.65 -7.01 15.32
N ARG A 114 6.05 -6.72 14.08
CA ARG A 114 7.16 -5.81 13.80
C ARG A 114 6.76 -4.33 13.79
N ASN A 115 7.77 -3.48 13.96
CA ASN A 115 7.65 -2.02 14.02
C ASN A 115 8.46 -1.39 12.88
N TYR A 116 7.80 -0.66 11.99
CA TYR A 116 8.37 0.02 10.81
C TYR A 116 8.83 1.46 11.15
N GLY A 117 8.77 1.81 12.42
CA GLY A 117 9.60 2.87 12.99
C GLY A 117 9.00 4.27 12.98
N TRP A 118 7.99 4.59 12.17
CA TRP A 118 7.36 5.91 12.20
C TRP A 118 6.75 6.24 13.58
N PRO A 119 6.93 7.48 14.11
CA PRO A 119 7.71 8.61 13.57
C PRO A 119 9.15 8.69 14.12
N LEU A 120 9.66 7.64 14.75
CA LEU A 120 10.99 7.63 15.38
C LEU A 120 12.13 7.56 14.37
N VAL A 121 11.89 6.93 13.21
CA VAL A 121 12.79 6.91 12.06
C VAL A 121 11.99 7.23 10.80
N SER A 122 12.68 7.79 9.81
CA SER A 122 12.13 8.13 8.49
C SER A 122 13.28 8.56 7.58
N TYR A 123 13.16 8.23 6.29
CA TYR A 123 14.03 8.73 5.23
C TYR A 123 13.65 10.13 4.75
N GLY A 124 12.48 10.63 5.14
CA GLY A 124 11.95 11.92 4.75
C GLY A 124 12.22 13.06 5.73
N ARG A 125 11.81 14.26 5.32
CA ARG A 125 11.86 15.48 6.13
C ARG A 125 10.48 16.10 6.29
N ASP A 126 10.35 16.99 7.26
CA ASP A 126 9.23 17.93 7.32
C ASP A 126 9.16 18.75 6.02
N TYR A 127 7.96 19.02 5.50
CA TYR A 127 7.78 19.68 4.21
C TYR A 127 8.52 21.02 4.10
N TRP A 128 8.61 21.76 5.20
CA TRP A 128 9.24 23.07 5.26
C TRP A 128 10.44 23.09 6.23
N GLY A 129 10.80 21.93 6.80
CA GLY A 129 11.65 21.84 7.97
C GLY A 129 12.72 20.77 7.90
N ALA A 130 13.26 20.40 9.07
CA ALA A 130 14.37 19.47 9.20
C ALA A 130 14.00 18.02 8.84
N LEU A 131 15.01 17.15 8.77
CA LEU A 131 14.80 15.70 8.74
C LEU A 131 13.90 15.26 9.91
N ILE A 132 13.00 14.31 9.68
CA ILE A 132 12.13 13.78 10.74
C ILE A 132 12.97 13.09 11.83
N SER A 133 14.02 12.39 11.43
CA SER A 133 14.99 11.76 12.32
C SER A 133 16.41 12.02 11.85
N ALA A 134 17.36 12.12 12.80
CA ALA A 134 18.79 12.20 12.50
C ALA A 134 19.32 10.89 11.89
N HIS A 135 18.66 9.77 12.15
CA HIS A 135 18.99 8.46 11.59
C HIS A 135 17.74 7.82 10.96
N PRO A 136 17.81 7.36 9.70
CA PRO A 136 16.65 6.81 9.01
C PRO A 136 16.34 5.36 9.41
N PHE A 137 17.15 4.76 10.28
CA PHE A 137 16.97 3.41 10.83
C PHE A 137 17.36 3.35 12.31
N ARG A 138 16.91 2.32 13.02
CA ARG A 138 17.27 2.06 14.41
C ARG A 138 17.12 0.57 14.77
N PRO A 139 18.01 0.00 15.61
CA PRO A 139 17.82 -1.36 16.12
C PRO A 139 16.43 -1.58 16.74
N GLY A 140 15.80 -2.71 16.39
CA GLY A 140 14.46 -3.08 16.85
C GLY A 140 13.31 -2.54 15.98
N MET A 141 13.64 -1.89 14.85
CA MET A 141 12.70 -1.50 13.80
C MET A 141 13.07 -2.20 12.50
N GLU A 142 12.09 -2.43 11.63
CA GLU A 142 12.31 -3.01 10.31
C GLU A 142 12.60 -1.92 9.29
N ASP A 143 13.58 -2.16 8.44
CA ASP A 143 13.92 -1.26 7.34
C ASP A 143 13.03 -1.55 6.12
N PRO A 144 12.71 -0.52 5.31
CA PRO A 144 11.98 -0.70 4.07
C PRO A 144 12.80 -1.45 3.02
N THR A 145 12.11 -2.19 2.16
CA THR A 145 12.74 -2.90 1.04
C THR A 145 13.15 -1.94 -0.08
N ILE A 146 12.32 -0.92 -0.34
CA ILE A 146 12.61 0.15 -1.31
C ILE A 146 12.17 1.49 -0.73
N VAL A 147 12.96 2.53 -1.01
CA VAL A 147 12.67 3.92 -0.63
C VAL A 147 12.64 4.82 -1.87
N TRP A 148 11.78 5.83 -1.85
CA TRP A 148 11.71 6.90 -2.85
C TRP A 148 12.10 8.25 -2.27
N LEU A 149 13.15 8.82 -2.87
CA LEU A 149 13.67 10.16 -2.62
C LEU A 149 14.02 10.81 -3.97
N PRO A 150 13.19 11.72 -4.51
CA PRO A 150 11.97 12.27 -3.91
C PRO A 150 10.81 11.27 -3.83
N SER A 151 9.82 11.57 -2.98
CA SER A 151 8.56 10.80 -2.87
C SER A 151 7.77 10.90 -4.18
N ILE A 152 7.09 9.81 -4.57
CA ILE A 152 6.17 9.80 -5.73
C ILE A 152 4.68 9.81 -5.30
N GLY A 153 4.42 9.90 -3.99
CA GLY A 153 3.09 9.76 -3.42
C GLY A 153 2.51 8.38 -3.73
N LEU A 154 3.17 7.31 -3.27
CA LEU A 154 2.79 5.92 -3.53
C LEU A 154 1.32 5.63 -3.22
N THR A 155 0.68 4.81 -4.06
CA THR A 155 -0.72 4.40 -3.91
C THR A 155 -0.89 2.89 -4.06
N GLY A 156 -1.96 2.43 -4.70
CA GLY A 156 -2.24 1.01 -4.87
C GLY A 156 -1.16 0.29 -5.69
N MET A 157 -1.11 -1.03 -5.55
CA MET A 157 -0.10 -1.87 -6.18
C MET A 157 -0.61 -3.25 -6.54
N THR A 158 0.07 -3.91 -7.48
CA THR A 158 -0.17 -5.30 -7.86
C THR A 158 1.09 -5.98 -8.36
N PHE A 159 1.33 -7.21 -7.92
CA PHE A 159 2.24 -8.12 -8.61
C PHE A 159 1.59 -8.57 -9.92
N TYR A 160 2.39 -8.73 -10.98
CA TYR A 160 1.91 -9.25 -12.25
C TYR A 160 2.22 -10.75 -12.38
N THR A 161 1.17 -11.51 -12.68
CA THR A 161 1.16 -12.97 -12.79
C THR A 161 0.57 -13.46 -14.12
N GLY A 162 0.08 -12.55 -14.96
CA GLY A 162 -0.61 -12.87 -16.19
C GLY A 162 0.31 -13.31 -17.34
N GLU A 163 -0.32 -13.78 -18.41
CA GLU A 163 0.36 -14.24 -19.63
C GLU A 163 0.35 -13.20 -20.76
N ARG A 164 -0.46 -12.13 -20.64
CA ARG A 164 -0.59 -11.11 -21.69
C ARG A 164 0.67 -10.26 -21.87
N PHE A 165 1.46 -10.12 -20.80
CA PHE A 165 2.76 -9.45 -20.80
C PHE A 165 3.82 -10.39 -20.21
N PRO A 166 4.32 -11.39 -20.97
CA PRO A 166 5.22 -12.41 -20.42
C PRO A 166 6.47 -11.84 -19.72
N HIS A 167 7.01 -10.75 -20.24
CA HIS A 167 8.19 -10.06 -19.68
C HIS A 167 7.90 -9.28 -18.39
N TRP A 168 6.65 -9.19 -17.95
CA TRP A 168 6.26 -8.49 -16.73
C TRP A 168 5.98 -9.45 -15.58
N LYS A 169 6.01 -10.77 -15.81
CA LYS A 169 5.88 -11.75 -14.72
C LYS A 169 6.91 -11.46 -13.64
N ARG A 170 6.48 -11.57 -12.38
CA ARG A 170 7.29 -11.26 -11.18
C ARG A 170 7.56 -9.76 -10.96
N ASN A 171 7.11 -8.87 -11.83
CA ASN A 171 7.25 -7.44 -11.59
C ASN A 171 6.13 -6.94 -10.66
N LEU A 172 6.43 -5.90 -9.89
CA LEU A 172 5.46 -5.15 -9.11
C LEU A 172 5.15 -3.84 -9.82
N PHE A 173 3.87 -3.48 -9.89
CA PHE A 173 3.42 -2.19 -10.38
C PHE A 173 2.88 -1.41 -9.19
N VAL A 174 3.39 -0.19 -8.99
CA VAL A 174 2.91 0.73 -7.95
C VAL A 174 2.41 2.02 -8.60
N GLY A 175 1.29 2.55 -8.13
CA GLY A 175 0.82 3.87 -8.52
C GLY A 175 1.56 4.99 -7.77
N GLY A 176 1.72 6.13 -8.41
CA GLY A 176 2.27 7.36 -7.84
C GLY A 176 1.40 8.57 -8.19
N LEU A 177 1.11 9.40 -7.18
CA LEU A 177 0.32 10.61 -7.37
C LEU A 177 1.14 11.73 -8.03
N ARG A 178 2.39 11.94 -7.60
CA ARG A 178 3.25 13.03 -8.06
C ARG A 178 4.67 12.86 -7.52
N GLU A 179 5.66 13.10 -8.36
CA GLU A 179 7.07 13.08 -7.99
C GLU A 179 7.50 14.41 -7.38
N GLY A 180 8.10 14.37 -6.18
CA GLY A 180 8.63 15.55 -5.49
C GLY A 180 7.60 16.64 -5.21
N GLY A 181 6.31 16.29 -5.17
CA GLY A 181 5.23 17.26 -5.02
C GLY A 181 4.88 18.04 -6.29
N ILE A 182 5.51 17.75 -7.43
CA ILE A 182 5.32 18.47 -8.69
C ILE A 182 3.99 18.03 -9.36
N PRO A 183 3.02 18.94 -9.58
CA PRO A 183 1.78 18.59 -10.27
C PRO A 183 2.02 18.04 -11.68
N GLY A 184 1.18 17.09 -12.12
CA GLY A 184 1.26 16.53 -13.47
C GLY A 184 2.39 15.52 -13.70
N THR A 185 3.01 15.02 -12.64
CA THR A 185 4.07 13.98 -12.69
C THR A 185 3.61 12.64 -12.12
N GLY A 186 2.28 12.44 -12.03
CA GLY A 186 1.74 11.14 -11.63
C GLY A 186 2.12 10.06 -12.63
N GLN A 187 2.34 8.86 -12.12
CA GLN A 187 2.97 7.77 -12.88
C GLN A 187 2.63 6.41 -12.29
N ILE A 188 2.87 5.36 -13.07
CA ILE A 188 3.06 4.01 -12.54
C ILE A 188 4.56 3.75 -12.52
N GLN A 189 5.04 3.06 -11.49
CA GLN A 189 6.38 2.52 -11.51
C GLN A 189 6.36 1.00 -11.57
N ARG A 190 7.03 0.44 -12.57
CA ARG A 190 7.29 -0.99 -12.69
C ARG A 190 8.61 -1.30 -12.02
N ILE A 191 8.55 -2.17 -11.02
CA ILE A 191 9.70 -2.62 -10.25
C ILE A 191 10.06 -4.03 -10.71
N VAL A 192 11.31 -4.21 -11.12
CA VAL A 192 11.85 -5.49 -11.58
C VAL A 192 12.71 -6.06 -10.46
N PHE A 193 12.47 -7.33 -10.11
CA PHE A 193 13.19 -8.01 -9.04
C PHE A 193 14.01 -9.18 -9.57
N ASN A 194 15.07 -9.56 -8.85
CA ASN A 194 15.74 -10.84 -9.04
C ASN A 194 15.00 -11.98 -8.34
N GLU A 195 15.53 -13.20 -8.40
CA GLU A 195 14.96 -14.41 -7.77
C GLU A 195 14.88 -14.35 -6.24
N ARG A 196 15.65 -13.47 -5.60
CA ARG A 196 15.62 -13.23 -4.15
C ARG A 196 14.71 -12.06 -3.74
N TRP A 197 13.95 -11.49 -4.69
CA TRP A 197 13.09 -10.31 -4.47
C TRP A 197 13.87 -9.04 -4.13
N GLU A 198 15.12 -8.95 -4.56
CA GLU A 198 15.93 -7.71 -4.48
C GLU A 198 15.68 -6.85 -5.72
N GLU A 199 15.54 -5.53 -5.52
CA GLU A 199 15.30 -4.57 -6.61
C GLU A 199 16.47 -4.61 -7.62
N LEU A 200 16.15 -4.83 -8.90
CA LEU A 200 17.11 -4.70 -9.99
C LEU A 200 17.01 -3.34 -10.67
N ARG A 201 15.79 -2.86 -10.91
CA ARG A 201 15.53 -1.54 -11.49
C ARG A 201 14.07 -1.13 -11.33
N ARG A 202 13.84 0.17 -11.52
CA ARG A 202 12.53 0.80 -11.60
C ARG A 202 12.36 1.49 -12.94
N GLU A 203 11.17 1.36 -13.53
CA GLU A 203 10.83 1.96 -14.81
C GLU A 203 9.55 2.79 -14.65
N PRO A 204 9.60 4.12 -14.88
CA PRO A 204 8.42 4.96 -14.86
C PRO A 204 7.58 4.73 -16.12
N MET A 205 6.26 4.71 -15.97
CA MET A 205 5.29 4.46 -17.02
C MET A 205 4.14 5.48 -16.92
N LEU A 206 3.52 5.79 -18.06
CA LEU A 206 2.37 6.69 -18.17
C LEU A 206 2.64 8.14 -17.70
N MET A 207 3.89 8.58 -17.64
CA MET A 207 4.22 9.96 -17.25
C MET A 207 3.62 10.99 -18.21
N GLU A 208 3.45 10.63 -19.48
CA GLU A 208 2.83 11.44 -20.51
C GLU A 208 1.35 11.73 -20.25
N LEU A 209 0.68 10.91 -19.43
CA LEU A 209 -0.72 11.10 -19.05
C LEU A 209 -0.90 12.34 -18.17
N LYS A 210 0.15 12.72 -17.41
CA LYS A 210 0.13 13.85 -16.46
C LYS A 210 -1.01 13.79 -15.45
N GLN A 211 -1.45 12.59 -15.08
CA GLN A 211 -2.51 12.36 -14.11
C GLN A 211 -1.99 11.58 -12.90
N ARG A 212 -2.55 11.86 -11.74
CA ARG A 212 -2.28 11.15 -10.50
C ARG A 212 -2.80 9.72 -10.58
N ILE A 213 -1.97 8.73 -10.29
CA ILE A 213 -2.40 7.32 -10.32
C ILE A 213 -2.84 6.86 -8.92
N ARG A 214 -4.07 6.37 -8.80
CA ARG A 214 -4.68 5.91 -7.54
C ARG A 214 -4.49 4.43 -7.26
N ASP A 215 -4.70 3.59 -8.26
CA ASP A 215 -4.60 2.13 -8.10
C ASP A 215 -4.20 1.50 -9.44
N VAL A 216 -3.54 0.35 -9.35
CA VAL A 216 -3.18 -0.49 -10.47
C VAL A 216 -3.48 -1.94 -10.10
N ARG A 217 -4.27 -2.62 -10.92
CA ARG A 217 -4.73 -4.00 -10.67
C ARG A 217 -4.63 -4.85 -11.91
N GLN A 218 -4.26 -6.11 -11.71
CA GLN A 218 -4.37 -7.11 -12.77
C GLN A 218 -5.81 -7.64 -12.85
N GLY A 219 -6.40 -7.60 -14.05
CA GLY A 219 -7.68 -8.24 -14.33
C GLY A 219 -7.57 -9.75 -14.56
N PRO A 220 -8.68 -10.50 -14.51
CA PRO A 220 -8.70 -11.93 -14.80
C PRO A 220 -8.33 -12.27 -16.25
N ASP A 221 -8.40 -11.28 -17.15
CA ASP A 221 -7.96 -11.34 -18.56
C ASP A 221 -6.44 -11.18 -18.73
N GLY A 222 -5.70 -11.00 -17.62
CA GLY A 222 -4.25 -10.81 -17.60
C GLY A 222 -3.79 -9.42 -18.01
N LEU A 223 -4.68 -8.45 -18.17
CA LEU A 223 -4.34 -7.05 -18.46
C LEU A 223 -4.20 -6.23 -17.17
N LEU A 224 -3.53 -5.08 -17.24
CA LEU A 224 -3.48 -4.12 -16.14
C LEU A 224 -4.55 -3.05 -16.32
N TYR A 225 -5.25 -2.77 -15.23
CA TYR A 225 -6.27 -1.73 -15.11
C TYR A 225 -5.78 -0.67 -14.13
N VAL A 226 -5.96 0.60 -14.49
CA VAL A 226 -5.40 1.74 -13.77
C VAL A 226 -6.51 2.73 -13.46
N LEU A 227 -6.58 3.20 -12.21
CA LEU A 227 -7.47 4.29 -11.81
C LEU A 227 -6.69 5.58 -11.63
N THR A 228 -7.20 6.68 -12.19
CA THR A 228 -6.63 8.01 -11.97
C THR A 228 -7.40 8.74 -10.86
N ALA A 229 -6.66 9.49 -10.03
CA ALA A 229 -7.21 10.31 -8.96
C ALA A 229 -7.38 11.75 -9.46
N GLU A 230 -8.30 12.01 -10.35
CA GLU A 230 -8.65 13.38 -10.76
C GLU A 230 -10.11 13.67 -10.45
N GLU A 231 -10.54 14.93 -10.60
CA GLU A 231 -11.96 15.28 -10.53
C GLU A 231 -12.74 14.52 -11.61
N ASP A 232 -12.23 14.56 -12.85
CA ASP A 232 -12.67 13.72 -13.96
C ASP A 232 -11.79 12.45 -14.06
N GLY A 233 -11.81 11.61 -13.03
CA GLY A 233 -11.04 10.38 -12.97
C GLY A 233 -11.41 9.36 -14.06
N ALA A 234 -10.45 8.53 -14.44
CA ALA A 234 -10.59 7.52 -15.50
C ALA A 234 -10.20 6.12 -15.03
N LEU A 235 -10.84 5.12 -15.63
CA LEU A 235 -10.39 3.73 -15.62
C LEU A 235 -9.71 3.43 -16.96
N LEU A 236 -8.42 3.17 -16.92
CA LEU A 236 -7.61 2.85 -18.09
C LEU A 236 -7.33 1.35 -18.12
N ARG A 237 -7.18 0.80 -19.32
CA ARG A 237 -6.71 -0.56 -19.56
C ARG A 237 -5.41 -0.49 -20.35
N ILE A 238 -4.38 -1.17 -19.87
CA ILE A 238 -3.10 -1.29 -20.56
C ILE A 238 -3.13 -2.56 -21.38
N GLU A 239 -2.89 -2.43 -22.68
CA GLU A 239 -2.84 -3.53 -23.64
C GLU A 239 -1.46 -3.66 -24.27
N PRO A 240 -1.03 -4.88 -24.64
CA PRO A 240 0.15 -5.07 -25.46
C PRO A 240 -0.05 -4.43 -26.83
N ARG A 241 1.04 -3.89 -27.39
CA ARG A 241 1.09 -3.44 -28.79
C ARG A 241 1.29 -4.61 -29.73
#